data_AF-A7HUG8-F1
#
_entry.id   AF-A7HUG8-F1
#
_cell.length_a   1.000
_cell.length_b   1.000
_cell.length_c   1.000
_cell.angle_alpha   90.00
_cell.angle_beta   90.00
_cell.angle_gamma   90.00
#
_symmetry.space_group_name_H-M   'P 1'
#
loop_
_entity.id
_entity.type
_entity.pdbx_description
1 polymer ?
#
loop_
_entity_poly.entity_id
_entity_poly.type
_entity_poly.pdbx_seq_one_letter_code
_entity_poly.pdbx_strand_id
1 'polypeptide(L)'
;MPPSRTSSDVSLSTEWQWKPLLGWSIAALLFAASWLWPATRACWDLLDAALFRALNGTVAWGEPFAIFWALADSGQFLAFLLLASFVIYFRVIARGDLDRFRDGLGFAVFTALVLAVAFFLLKTVAQPRLSPSLVFETYHSIGNLVPWAQTTENSSASFPDIRTSLMIVLAALWWRGLTWRLGLAGAALAFLFTLPPIAAGAHWPTDAAVTGGTLAMLTLAIMSGTPAAAWITHAAARPAGWAISRWQGFVNELSPEGLDNPNPTRQVLRGMCVGAADLVPGVSGGTMALILGIYKRLIAAIAHVDKEFLQLLLRGRLLAAARHIDFMFILPLGIGVLLSLIIFSRVVPLSLMVTHLPEITFGFFFGLIAASIVGLISHIEPKGFASWIWMALGVCLGLLAAVLVPVQTPDAWWFIFLCGMAAIAAMLVPGISGSFVLLILGKYTDAIDALGRLDTAFLLPLLAGVVTGALAFSRAIAWLLNHYYRQTILTVIGVLGGSLLAVWPFKDRQYEMVGEKTRLVAAHPYVPTNLDWTVISGVVAILAGVFLYRLLDRLAQHTEQTDTV
;
A
#
# COMPACT_ATOMS: atom_id res chain seq x y z
N MET A 1 -28.44 29.66 26.31
CA MET A 1 -27.35 28.71 26.01
C MET A 1 -26.56 29.28 24.84
N PRO A 2 -25.23 29.42 24.93
CA PRO A 2 -24.44 29.80 23.77
C PRO A 2 -24.55 28.68 22.71
N PRO A 3 -24.43 28.99 21.42
CA PRO A 3 -24.64 28.02 20.36
C PRO A 3 -23.68 26.85 20.55
N SER A 4 -24.25 25.64 20.56
CA SER A 4 -23.52 24.38 20.56
C SER A 4 -22.45 24.42 19.47
N ARG A 5 -21.20 24.17 19.84
CA ARG A 5 -20.09 23.93 18.90
C ARG A 5 -20.54 22.94 17.83
N THR A 6 -20.88 23.44 16.64
CA THR A 6 -20.99 22.63 15.45
C THR A 6 -19.57 22.20 15.10
N SER A 7 -19.28 20.93 15.36
CA SER A 7 -17.98 20.30 15.30
C SER A 7 -17.44 20.24 13.86
N SER A 8 -16.80 21.31 13.41
CA SER A 8 -15.68 21.14 12.49
C SER A 8 -14.46 20.78 13.34
N ASP A 9 -14.00 19.52 13.25
CA ASP A 9 -12.81 19.04 13.96
C ASP A 9 -11.50 19.75 13.52
N VAL A 10 -11.59 20.69 12.59
CA VAL A 10 -10.47 21.47 12.09
C VAL A 10 -10.29 22.71 12.97
N SER A 11 -9.35 22.64 13.90
CA SER A 11 -9.10 23.75 14.81
C SER A 11 -8.25 24.84 14.13
N LEU A 12 -8.89 25.90 13.63
CA LEU A 12 -8.21 27.05 13.01
C LEU A 12 -8.63 28.35 13.71
N SER A 13 -7.75 29.36 13.70
CA SER A 13 -8.13 30.68 14.19
C SER A 13 -9.05 31.37 13.18
N THR A 14 -10.17 31.92 13.64
CA THR A 14 -11.10 32.73 12.82
C THR A 14 -10.87 34.22 12.98
N GLU A 15 -10.02 34.61 13.93
CA GLU A 15 -9.69 35.99 14.28
C GLU A 15 -8.17 36.17 14.39
N TRP A 16 -7.72 37.43 14.44
CA TRP A 16 -6.32 37.75 14.66
C TRP A 16 -5.91 37.47 16.10
N GLN A 17 -4.89 36.63 16.29
CA GLN A 17 -4.31 36.32 17.59
C GLN A 17 -2.81 36.65 17.60
N TRP A 18 -2.49 37.84 18.10
CA TRP A 18 -1.12 38.36 18.06
C TRP A 18 -0.11 37.56 18.91
N LYS A 19 -0.55 37.00 20.04
CA LYS A 19 0.31 36.22 20.94
C LYS A 19 0.92 34.98 20.25
N PRO A 20 0.12 34.05 19.67
CA PRO A 20 0.68 32.90 18.97
C PRO A 20 1.41 33.31 17.68
N LEU A 21 0.97 34.35 16.98
CA LEU A 21 1.65 34.85 15.79
C LEU A 21 3.09 35.28 16.09
N LEU A 22 3.26 36.15 17.10
CA LEU A 22 4.57 36.64 17.52
C LEU A 22 5.39 35.51 18.15
N GLY A 23 4.79 34.70 19.02
CA GLY A 23 5.48 33.60 19.69
C GLY A 23 6.13 32.61 18.73
N TRP A 24 5.38 32.12 17.74
CA TRP A 24 5.90 31.19 16.75
C TRP A 24 6.84 31.84 15.73
N SER A 25 6.63 33.11 15.38
CA SER A 25 7.54 33.83 14.48
C SER A 25 8.90 34.09 15.14
N ILE A 26 8.89 34.49 16.43
CA ILE A 26 10.11 34.66 17.21
C ILE A 26 10.81 33.30 17.38
N ALA A 27 10.06 32.24 17.69
CA ALA A 27 10.63 30.89 17.77
C ALA A 27 11.29 30.46 16.45
N ALA A 28 10.64 30.69 15.31
CA ALA A 28 11.20 30.40 13.98
C ALA A 28 12.49 31.19 13.73
N LEU A 29 12.50 32.50 14.04
CA LEU A 29 13.68 33.35 13.89
C LEU A 29 14.83 32.89 14.80
N LEU A 30 14.56 32.61 16.08
CA LEU A 30 15.56 32.12 17.01
C LEU A 30 16.12 30.76 16.60
N PHE A 31 15.25 29.87 16.09
CA PHE A 31 15.66 28.55 15.62
C PHE A 31 16.56 28.65 14.38
N ALA A 32 16.19 29.44 13.38
CA ALA A 32 17.02 29.70 12.21
C ALA A 32 18.34 30.41 12.59
N ALA A 33 18.27 31.42 13.48
CA ALA A 33 19.45 32.12 13.98
C ALA A 33 20.41 31.19 14.73
N SER A 34 19.89 30.19 15.46
CA SER A 34 20.73 29.22 16.16
C SER A 34 21.63 28.41 15.22
N TRP A 35 21.21 28.22 13.96
CA TRP A 35 22.03 27.51 12.97
C TRP A 35 22.97 28.43 12.20
N LEU A 36 22.61 29.71 12.05
CA LEU A 36 23.44 30.72 11.36
C LEU A 36 24.51 31.34 12.27
N TRP A 37 24.28 31.39 13.59
CA TRP A 37 25.18 32.06 14.52
C TRP A 37 26.44 31.22 14.81
N PRO A 38 27.66 31.77 14.67
CA PRO A 38 28.90 30.97 14.76
C PRO A 38 29.06 30.16 16.05
N ALA A 39 28.67 30.73 17.20
CA ALA A 39 28.83 30.06 18.49
C ALA A 39 27.93 28.82 18.65
N THR A 40 26.71 28.86 18.12
CA THR A 40 25.75 27.75 18.17
C THR A 40 25.87 26.83 16.97
N ARG A 41 26.42 27.32 15.85
CA ARG A 41 26.73 26.55 14.65
C ARG A 41 27.64 25.36 14.95
N ALA A 42 28.67 25.56 15.76
CA ALA A 42 29.58 24.49 16.16
C ALA A 42 28.84 23.32 16.85
N CYS A 43 27.83 23.61 17.67
CA CYS A 43 27.00 22.58 18.30
C CYS A 43 26.19 21.80 17.26
N TRP A 44 25.64 22.49 16.25
CA TRP A 44 24.93 21.85 15.14
C TRP A 44 25.84 20.96 14.30
N ASP A 45 27.06 21.39 13.99
CA ASP A 45 28.03 20.60 13.22
C ASP A 45 28.47 19.34 14.00
N LEU A 46 28.62 19.44 15.32
CA LEU A 46 28.89 18.29 16.19
C LEU A 46 27.72 17.29 16.18
N LEU A 47 26.48 17.78 16.27
CA LEU A 47 25.29 16.95 16.22
C LEU A 47 25.13 16.27 14.84
N ASP A 48 25.34 17.03 13.77
CA ASP A 48 25.32 16.57 12.38
C ASP A 48 26.29 15.40 12.18
N ALA A 49 27.54 15.58 12.61
CA ALA A 49 28.57 14.54 12.52
C ALA A 49 28.25 13.31 13.39
N ALA A 50 27.75 13.51 14.61
CA ALA A 50 27.42 12.42 15.53
C ALA A 50 26.26 11.57 14.99
N LEU A 51 25.19 12.20 14.53
CA LEU A 51 24.02 11.51 13.96
C LEU A 51 24.36 10.81 12.64
N PHE A 52 25.11 11.48 11.76
CA PHE A 52 25.55 10.87 10.51
C PHE A 52 26.38 9.60 10.76
N ARG A 53 27.42 9.68 11.61
CA ARG A 53 28.26 8.52 11.93
C ARG A 53 27.48 7.40 12.60
N ALA A 54 26.54 7.73 13.49
CA ALA A 54 25.68 6.75 14.13
C ALA A 54 24.82 5.99 13.11
N LEU A 55 24.20 6.69 12.14
CA LEU A 55 23.34 6.09 11.14
C LEU A 55 24.14 5.38 10.04
N ASN A 56 25.11 6.05 9.42
CA ASN A 56 25.96 5.43 8.39
C ASN A 56 26.80 4.27 8.95
N GLY A 57 27.20 4.32 10.21
CA GLY A 57 27.86 3.20 10.88
C GLY A 57 27.03 1.91 10.92
N THR A 58 25.69 2.02 10.88
CA THR A 58 24.82 0.82 10.81
C THR A 58 24.89 0.13 9.44
N VAL A 59 25.26 0.83 8.37
CA VAL A 59 25.45 0.24 7.03
C VAL A 59 26.54 -0.84 7.07
N ALA A 60 27.56 -0.66 7.92
CA ALA A 60 28.67 -1.60 8.06
C ALA A 60 28.36 -2.83 8.94
N TRP A 61 27.19 -2.89 9.58
CA TRP A 61 26.83 -4.02 10.45
C TRP A 61 26.59 -5.32 9.66
N GLY A 62 26.40 -5.20 8.34
CA GLY A 62 26.31 -6.31 7.41
C GLY A 62 25.50 -5.97 6.17
N GLU A 63 25.57 -6.83 5.17
CA GLU A 63 24.82 -6.70 3.91
C GLU A 63 23.30 -6.46 4.12
N PRO A 64 22.61 -7.12 5.08
CA PRO A 64 21.18 -6.86 5.32
C PRO A 64 20.86 -5.42 5.75
N PHE A 65 21.76 -4.77 6.51
CA PHE A 65 21.58 -3.38 6.92
C PHE A 65 21.81 -2.41 5.77
N ALA A 66 22.80 -2.69 4.92
CA ALA A 66 23.00 -1.94 3.69
C ALA A 66 21.77 -2.04 2.76
N ILE A 67 21.21 -3.25 2.58
CA ILE A 67 19.98 -3.47 1.80
C ILE A 67 18.79 -2.74 2.41
N PHE A 68 18.63 -2.77 3.74
CA PHE A 68 17.55 -2.06 4.44
C PHE A 68 17.60 -0.55 4.13
N TRP A 69 18.76 0.08 4.29
CA TRP A 69 18.92 1.51 4.00
C TRP A 69 18.79 1.82 2.52
N ALA A 70 19.26 0.93 1.64
CA ALA A 70 19.12 1.09 0.20
C ALA A 70 17.65 1.07 -0.24
N LEU A 71 16.85 0.16 0.31
CA LEU A 71 15.41 0.11 0.07
C LEU A 71 14.69 1.31 0.68
N ALA A 72 15.10 1.74 1.88
CA ALA A 72 14.49 2.87 2.57
C ALA A 72 14.81 4.24 1.91
N ASP A 73 15.96 4.39 1.26
CA ASP A 73 16.30 5.60 0.49
C ASP A 73 15.68 5.60 -0.92
N SER A 74 15.13 4.46 -1.36
CA SER A 74 14.55 4.35 -2.69
C SER A 74 13.34 5.28 -2.91
N GLY A 75 13.21 5.80 -4.13
CA GLY A 75 12.05 6.61 -4.52
C GLY A 75 10.70 5.90 -4.36
N GLN A 76 10.70 4.58 -4.44
CA GLN A 76 9.52 3.73 -4.26
C GLN A 76 9.07 3.71 -2.79
N PHE A 77 10.00 3.54 -1.85
CA PHE A 77 9.68 3.62 -0.42
C PHE A 77 9.22 5.02 0.00
N LEU A 78 9.82 6.07 -0.56
CA LEU A 78 9.34 7.44 -0.34
C LEU A 78 7.90 7.62 -0.85
N ALA A 79 7.59 7.09 -2.03
CA ALA A 79 6.22 7.09 -2.57
C ALA A 79 5.25 6.28 -1.67
N PHE A 80 5.72 5.19 -1.07
CA PHE A 80 4.96 4.40 -0.09
C PHE A 80 4.59 5.23 1.13
N LEU A 81 5.57 5.92 1.72
CA LEU A 81 5.33 6.77 2.89
C LEU A 81 4.40 7.95 2.56
N LEU A 82 4.53 8.57 1.37
CA LEU A 82 3.59 9.60 0.90
C LEU A 82 2.17 9.04 0.76
N LEU A 83 2.02 7.86 0.16
CA LEU A 83 0.72 7.19 0.04
C LEU A 83 0.12 6.86 1.41
N ALA A 84 0.92 6.32 2.32
CA ALA A 84 0.50 6.03 3.69
C ALA A 84 -0.01 7.31 4.38
N SER A 85 0.69 8.42 4.18
CA SER A 85 0.29 9.73 4.69
C SER A 85 -1.06 10.18 4.12
N PHE A 86 -1.26 10.02 2.81
CA PHE A 86 -2.53 10.30 2.14
C PHE A 86 -3.67 9.41 2.67
N VAL A 87 -3.44 8.11 2.84
CA VAL A 87 -4.43 7.16 3.36
C VAL A 87 -4.82 7.48 4.81
N ILE A 88 -3.85 7.81 5.67
CA ILE A 88 -4.11 8.24 7.06
C ILE A 88 -5.01 9.48 7.05
N TYR A 89 -4.64 10.50 6.27
CA TYR A 89 -5.41 11.73 6.16
C TYR A 89 -6.82 11.48 5.61
N PHE A 90 -6.91 10.70 4.52
CA PHE A 90 -8.16 10.40 3.84
C PHE A 90 -9.12 9.61 4.74
N ARG A 91 -8.60 8.65 5.53
CA ARG A 91 -9.39 7.92 6.53
C ARG A 91 -10.00 8.85 7.58
N VAL A 92 -9.31 9.94 7.93
CA VAL A 92 -9.80 10.90 8.93
C VAL A 92 -10.94 11.73 8.36
N ILE A 93 -10.78 12.27 7.15
CA ILE A 93 -11.81 13.12 6.54
C ILE A 93 -13.02 12.30 6.04
N ALA A 94 -12.81 11.03 5.69
CA ALA A 94 -13.88 10.13 5.24
C ALA A 94 -14.73 9.57 6.40
N ARG A 95 -14.36 9.83 7.66
CA ARG A 95 -15.13 9.43 8.83
C ARG A 95 -16.22 10.47 9.13
N GLY A 96 -17.49 10.04 9.09
CA GLY A 96 -18.64 10.86 9.50
C GLY A 96 -19.43 11.41 8.31
N ASP A 97 -20.09 12.54 8.53
CA ASP A 97 -21.03 13.14 7.58
C ASP A 97 -20.34 13.84 6.40
N LEU A 98 -21.12 14.06 5.33
CA LEU A 98 -20.64 14.71 4.11
C LEU A 98 -20.14 16.15 4.34
N ASP A 99 -20.67 16.86 5.34
CA ASP A 99 -20.18 18.19 5.73
C ASP A 99 -18.76 18.15 6.29
N ARG A 100 -18.46 17.14 7.12
CA ARG A 100 -17.10 16.93 7.64
C ARG A 100 -16.13 16.56 6.52
N PHE A 101 -16.58 15.75 5.56
CA PHE A 101 -15.78 15.42 4.38
C PHE A 101 -15.49 16.67 3.53
N ARG A 102 -16.49 17.53 3.31
CA ARG A 102 -16.34 18.81 2.61
C ARG A 102 -15.30 19.71 3.29
N ASP A 103 -15.41 19.89 4.61
CA ASP A 103 -14.50 20.75 5.36
C ASP A 103 -13.08 20.15 5.40
N GLY A 104 -12.98 18.82 5.49
CA GLY A 104 -11.74 18.07 5.33
C GLY A 104 -11.09 18.28 3.95
N LEU A 105 -11.85 18.24 2.85
CA LEU A 105 -11.35 18.56 1.52
C LEU A 105 -10.84 20.01 1.44
N GLY A 106 -11.55 20.95 2.06
CA GLY A 106 -11.09 22.33 2.18
C GLY A 106 -9.73 22.43 2.90
N PHE A 107 -9.56 21.69 4.00
CA PHE A 107 -8.28 21.59 4.72
C PHE A 107 -7.17 20.91 3.88
N ALA A 108 -7.52 19.96 3.01
CA ALA A 108 -6.58 19.29 2.12
C ALA A 108 -6.01 20.26 1.08
N VAL A 109 -6.87 21.11 0.51
CA VAL A 109 -6.46 22.16 -0.44
C VAL A 109 -5.56 23.19 0.25
N PHE A 110 -5.91 23.62 1.45
CA PHE A 110 -5.05 24.50 2.25
C PHE A 110 -3.68 23.85 2.52
N THR A 111 -3.67 22.59 2.92
CA THR A 111 -2.44 21.81 3.15
C THR A 111 -1.58 21.76 1.88
N ALA A 112 -2.18 21.44 0.73
CA ALA A 112 -1.48 21.39 -0.56
C ALA A 112 -0.91 22.76 -0.95
N LEU A 113 -1.66 23.85 -0.72
CA LEU A 113 -1.19 25.22 -0.99
C LEU A 113 0.02 25.56 -0.10
N VAL A 114 -0.05 25.29 1.20
CA VAL A 114 1.07 25.55 2.13
C VAL A 114 2.30 24.74 1.73
N LEU A 115 2.14 23.45 1.41
CA LEU A 115 3.25 22.60 0.95
C LEU A 115 3.83 23.08 -0.38
N ALA A 116 3.00 23.55 -1.32
CA ALA A 116 3.47 24.12 -2.57
C ALA A 116 4.29 25.41 -2.34
N VAL A 117 3.79 26.33 -1.51
CA VAL A 117 4.52 27.54 -1.13
C VAL A 117 5.83 27.19 -0.43
N ALA A 118 5.80 26.26 0.53
CA ALA A 118 7.00 25.78 1.21
C ALA A 118 8.01 25.17 0.22
N PHE A 119 7.56 24.38 -0.75
CA PHE A 119 8.41 23.82 -1.80
C PHE A 119 9.12 24.89 -2.62
N PHE A 120 8.39 25.93 -3.07
CA PHE A 120 8.99 27.04 -3.82
C PHE A 120 9.97 27.83 -2.96
N LEU A 121 9.63 28.13 -1.70
CA LEU A 121 10.54 28.82 -0.77
C LEU A 121 11.82 28.02 -0.54
N LEU A 122 11.71 26.71 -0.29
CA LEU A 122 12.87 25.84 -0.11
C LEU A 122 13.77 25.82 -1.35
N LYS A 123 13.19 25.84 -2.56
CA LYS A 123 13.97 25.97 -3.80
C LYS A 123 14.69 27.31 -3.91
N THR A 124 14.10 28.40 -3.43
CA THR A 124 14.76 29.73 -3.47
C THR A 124 15.92 29.87 -2.48
N VAL A 125 15.88 29.14 -1.37
CA VAL A 125 16.91 29.17 -0.31
C VAL A 125 17.97 28.07 -0.53
N ALA A 126 17.87 27.28 -1.60
CA ALA A 126 18.84 26.25 -1.92
C ALA A 126 20.24 26.83 -2.09
N GLN A 127 21.21 26.24 -1.38
CA GLN A 127 22.61 26.66 -1.41
C GLN A 127 23.50 25.43 -1.63
N PRO A 128 24.62 25.56 -2.36
CA PRO A 128 25.60 24.48 -2.46
C PRO A 128 26.14 24.14 -1.07
N ARG A 129 25.88 22.92 -0.60
CA ARG A 129 26.43 22.35 0.62
C ARG A 129 26.86 20.93 0.28
N LEU A 130 28.12 20.61 0.56
CA LEU A 130 28.64 19.27 0.39
C LEU A 130 27.96 18.33 1.39
N SER A 131 27.46 17.21 0.88
CA SER A 131 26.89 16.13 1.68
C SER A 131 27.96 15.41 2.53
N PRO A 132 27.57 14.70 3.60
CA PRO A 132 28.50 13.96 4.45
C PRO A 132 29.44 13.02 3.69
N SER A 133 28.95 12.36 2.64
CA SER A 133 29.74 11.42 1.84
C SER A 133 30.88 12.08 1.03
N LEU A 134 30.78 13.39 0.77
CA LEU A 134 31.83 14.18 0.12
C LEU A 134 32.77 14.88 1.11
N VAL A 135 32.36 15.01 2.38
CA VAL A 135 33.12 15.71 3.42
C VAL A 135 34.01 14.75 4.20
N PHE A 136 33.53 13.55 4.50
CA PHE A 136 34.31 12.55 5.24
C PHE A 136 35.07 11.63 4.30
N GLU A 137 36.38 11.47 4.52
CA GLU A 137 37.23 10.53 3.79
C GLU A 137 36.86 9.06 4.05
N THR A 138 36.28 8.78 5.22
CA THR A 138 35.86 7.43 5.64
C THR A 138 34.35 7.43 5.88
N TYR A 139 33.62 6.76 4.98
CA TYR A 139 32.19 6.47 5.12
C TYR A 139 31.86 5.13 4.46
N HIS A 140 30.72 4.54 4.83
CA HIS A 140 30.24 3.30 4.23
C HIS A 140 29.28 3.64 3.07
N SER A 141 29.76 3.46 1.84
CA SER A 141 28.94 3.64 0.63
C SER A 141 27.98 2.47 0.46
N ILE A 142 26.68 2.76 0.41
CA ILE A 142 25.64 1.78 0.16
C ILE A 142 25.71 1.34 -1.31
N GLY A 143 25.98 2.26 -2.23
CA GLY A 143 26.11 1.96 -3.67
C GLY A 143 27.21 0.93 -3.97
N ASN A 144 28.31 0.92 -3.20
CA ASN A 144 29.36 -0.10 -3.35
C ASN A 144 28.94 -1.47 -2.79
N LEU A 145 28.13 -1.50 -1.74
CA LEU A 145 27.66 -2.74 -1.09
C LEU A 145 26.44 -3.33 -1.78
N VAL A 146 25.58 -2.49 -2.36
CA VAL A 146 24.30 -2.85 -2.98
C VAL A 146 24.18 -2.16 -4.35
N PRO A 147 24.95 -2.57 -5.38
CA PRO A 147 25.05 -1.83 -6.64
C PRO A 147 23.76 -1.76 -7.46
N TRP A 148 22.84 -2.71 -7.22
CA TRP A 148 21.54 -2.74 -7.88
C TRP A 148 20.55 -1.72 -7.30
N ALA A 149 20.80 -1.20 -6.09
CA ALA A 149 19.96 -0.19 -5.48
C ALA A 149 20.46 1.21 -5.86
N GLN A 150 19.65 1.97 -6.57
CA GLN A 150 19.94 3.37 -6.89
C GLN A 150 19.76 4.23 -5.63
N THR A 151 20.82 4.36 -4.82
CA THR A 151 20.84 5.24 -3.65
C THR A 151 21.29 6.64 -4.01
N THR A 152 20.78 7.62 -3.28
CA THR A 152 21.27 8.99 -3.37
C THR A 152 22.52 9.12 -2.51
N GLU A 153 23.68 9.30 -3.15
CA GLU A 153 24.97 9.55 -2.51
C GLU A 153 25.68 10.70 -3.25
N ASN A 154 26.70 11.30 -2.63
CA ASN A 154 27.62 12.23 -3.29
C ASN A 154 26.95 13.50 -3.85
N SER A 155 25.99 14.05 -3.11
CA SER A 155 25.34 15.30 -3.47
C SER A 155 26.24 16.50 -3.15
N SER A 156 26.45 17.37 -4.14
CA SER A 156 27.13 18.67 -3.98
C SER A 156 26.18 19.81 -3.56
N ALA A 157 24.87 19.53 -3.52
CA ALA A 157 23.82 20.47 -3.15
C ALA A 157 22.85 19.81 -2.17
N SER A 158 23.34 19.50 -0.97
CA SER A 158 22.54 18.82 0.06
C SER A 158 21.52 19.73 0.75
N PHE A 159 21.69 21.05 0.71
CA PHE A 159 20.84 21.99 1.45
C PHE A 159 19.84 22.76 0.55
N PRO A 160 18.53 22.78 0.88
CA PRO A 160 17.84 22.03 1.93
C PRO A 160 17.41 20.63 1.46
N ASP A 161 17.13 19.73 2.42
CA ASP A 161 16.36 18.53 2.11
C ASP A 161 14.88 18.90 1.97
N ILE A 162 14.48 19.14 0.72
CA ILE A 162 13.12 19.58 0.39
C ILE A 162 12.07 18.54 0.83
N ARG A 163 12.33 17.25 0.61
CA ARG A 163 11.33 16.19 0.83
C ARG A 163 10.98 16.06 2.29
N THR A 164 12.00 15.95 3.13
CA THR A 164 11.83 15.79 4.58
C THR A 164 11.29 17.07 5.21
N SER A 165 11.74 18.24 4.76
CA SER A 165 11.24 19.53 5.23
C SER A 165 9.73 19.66 5.04
N LEU A 166 9.20 19.24 3.88
CA LEU A 166 7.76 19.26 3.61
C LEU A 166 6.98 18.31 4.54
N MET A 167 7.56 17.17 4.93
CA MET A 167 6.93 16.25 5.87
C MET A 167 6.89 16.79 7.30
N ILE A 168 7.92 17.54 7.72
CA ILE A 168 7.92 18.26 9.01
C ILE A 168 6.80 19.33 9.00
N VAL A 169 6.65 20.07 7.91
CA VAL A 169 5.54 21.03 7.74
C VAL A 169 4.18 20.33 7.76
N LEU A 170 4.04 19.19 7.07
CA LEU A 170 2.82 18.37 7.09
C LEU A 170 2.46 17.91 8.52
N ALA A 171 3.45 17.48 9.31
CA ALA A 171 3.25 17.08 10.69
C ALA A 171 2.69 18.23 11.55
N ALA A 172 3.22 19.45 11.38
CA ALA A 172 2.72 20.63 12.06
C ALA A 172 1.29 21.01 11.63
N LEU A 173 0.99 20.91 10.33
CA LEU A 173 -0.36 21.11 9.79
C LEU A 173 -1.35 20.11 10.42
N TRP A 174 -1.00 18.83 10.52
CA TRP A 174 -1.86 17.81 11.13
C TRP A 174 -2.04 17.99 12.63
N TRP A 175 -0.96 18.36 13.34
CA TRP A 175 -0.99 18.61 14.78
C TRP A 175 -2.00 19.70 15.13
N ARG A 176 -1.97 20.81 14.40
CA ARG A 176 -2.83 21.97 14.66
C ARG A 176 -4.20 21.83 14.00
N GLY A 177 -4.23 21.43 12.73
CA GLY A 177 -5.43 21.44 11.90
C GLY A 177 -6.33 20.23 12.09
N LEU A 178 -5.84 19.12 12.66
CA LEU A 178 -6.66 17.94 12.92
C LEU A 178 -6.61 17.57 14.41
N THR A 179 -5.79 16.58 14.78
CA THR A 179 -5.69 16.09 16.16
C THR A 179 -4.23 15.85 16.54
N TRP A 180 -3.90 15.96 17.83
CA TRP A 180 -2.54 15.70 18.33
C TRP A 180 -2.01 14.30 17.98
N ARG A 181 -2.91 13.29 17.94
CA ARG A 181 -2.54 11.92 17.54
C ARG A 181 -2.08 11.84 16.09
N LEU A 182 -2.71 12.61 15.21
CA LEU A 182 -2.29 12.73 13.81
C LEU A 182 -1.03 13.57 13.69
N GLY A 183 -0.87 14.60 14.51
CA GLY A 183 0.40 15.32 14.62
C GLY A 183 1.57 14.38 14.96
N LEU A 184 1.40 13.48 15.92
CA LEU A 184 2.40 12.44 16.24
C LEU A 184 2.63 11.47 15.08
N ALA A 185 1.56 11.03 14.39
CA ALA A 185 1.71 10.19 13.20
C ALA A 185 2.49 10.90 12.09
N GLY A 186 2.22 12.19 11.86
CA GLY A 186 2.97 13.03 10.93
C GLY A 186 4.43 13.20 11.34
N ALA A 187 4.71 13.38 12.64
CA ALA A 187 6.08 13.47 13.15
C ALA A 187 6.84 12.14 12.98
N ALA A 188 6.19 11.01 13.22
CA ALA A 188 6.75 9.69 12.97
C ALA A 188 7.04 9.47 11.48
N LEU A 189 6.13 9.90 10.59
CA LEU A 189 6.36 9.87 9.15
C LEU A 189 7.55 10.75 8.76
N ALA A 190 7.59 12.01 9.21
CA ALA A 190 8.71 12.91 8.96
C ALA A 190 10.04 12.29 9.41
N PHE A 191 10.07 11.66 10.58
CA PHE A 191 11.23 10.93 11.07
C PHE A 191 11.66 9.79 10.13
N LEU A 192 10.72 8.98 9.64
CA LEU A 192 11.00 7.92 8.66
C LEU A 192 11.50 8.45 7.31
N PHE A 193 11.10 9.65 6.90
CA PHE A 193 11.67 10.33 5.72
C PHE A 193 13.10 10.83 5.96
N THR A 194 13.40 11.31 7.18
CA THR A 194 14.71 11.89 7.50
C THR A 194 15.83 10.86 7.57
N LEU A 195 15.56 9.67 8.11
CA LEU A 195 16.62 8.72 8.43
C LEU A 195 17.39 8.18 7.21
N PRO A 196 16.74 7.70 6.13
CA PRO A 196 17.44 7.04 5.04
C PRO A 196 18.44 7.94 4.29
N PRO A 197 18.10 9.19 3.94
CA PRO A 197 19.06 10.08 3.27
C PRO A 197 20.27 10.46 4.13
N ILE A 198 20.13 10.45 5.46
CA ILE A 198 21.27 10.64 6.38
C ILE A 198 22.13 9.38 6.43
N ALA A 199 21.52 8.20 6.53
CA ALA A 199 22.25 6.93 6.55
C ALA A 199 23.03 6.69 5.24
N ALA A 200 22.44 7.05 4.10
CA ALA A 200 23.09 7.04 2.78
C ALA A 200 24.18 8.11 2.63
N GLY A 201 24.12 9.18 3.42
CA GLY A 201 25.09 10.28 3.35
C GLY A 201 24.78 11.32 2.28
N ALA A 202 23.53 11.40 1.80
CA ALA A 202 23.06 12.43 0.88
C ALA A 202 22.82 13.78 1.55
N HIS A 203 22.35 13.77 2.81
CA HIS A 203 21.93 14.96 3.53
C HIS A 203 22.44 14.98 4.98
N TRP A 204 22.75 16.16 5.47
CA TRP A 204 22.98 16.38 6.90
C TRP A 204 21.64 16.40 7.66
N PRO A 205 21.60 15.97 8.93
CA PRO A 205 20.41 16.12 9.77
C PRO A 205 19.84 17.55 9.78
N THR A 206 20.71 18.55 9.83
CA THR A 206 20.30 19.96 9.79
C THR A 206 19.70 20.41 8.45
N ASP A 207 19.99 19.72 7.33
CA ASP A 207 19.46 20.09 6.00
C ASP A 207 17.93 19.99 5.95
N ALA A 208 17.35 19.09 6.76
CA ALA A 208 15.91 18.92 6.93
C ALA A 208 15.39 19.61 8.20
N ALA A 209 16.09 19.45 9.33
CA ALA A 209 15.57 19.86 10.63
C ALA A 209 15.43 21.38 10.76
N VAL A 210 16.43 22.14 10.30
CA VAL A 210 16.46 23.60 10.45
C VAL A 210 15.45 24.26 9.52
N THR A 211 15.46 23.87 8.24
CA THR A 211 14.60 24.40 7.18
C THR A 211 13.14 23.99 7.39
N GLY A 212 12.88 22.69 7.55
CA GLY A 212 11.57 22.14 7.84
C GLY A 212 11.01 22.64 9.17
N GLY A 213 11.83 22.68 10.23
CA GLY A 213 11.43 23.19 11.54
C GLY A 213 11.07 24.67 11.52
N THR A 214 11.88 25.51 10.86
CA THR A 214 11.60 26.95 10.72
C THR A 214 10.28 27.17 9.95
N LEU A 215 10.09 26.49 8.82
CA LEU A 215 8.85 26.59 8.03
C LEU A 215 7.63 26.05 8.78
N ALA A 216 7.80 24.97 9.56
CA ALA A 216 6.74 24.43 10.41
C ALA A 216 6.31 25.44 11.48
N MET A 217 7.25 26.10 12.16
CA MET A 217 6.94 27.15 13.14
C MET A 217 6.25 28.35 12.49
N LEU A 218 6.71 28.80 11.31
CA LEU A 218 6.03 29.86 10.55
C LEU A 218 4.61 29.44 10.13
N THR A 219 4.43 28.19 9.73
CA THR A 219 3.12 27.63 9.39
C THR A 219 2.19 27.64 10.62
N LEU A 220 2.69 27.23 11.79
CA LEU A 220 1.94 27.30 13.06
C LEU A 220 1.61 28.75 13.45
N ALA A 221 2.50 29.70 13.18
CA ALA A 221 2.27 31.13 13.39
C ALA A 221 1.08 31.61 12.55
N ILE A 222 1.04 31.26 11.26
CA ILE A 222 -0.05 31.64 10.35
C ILE A 222 -1.37 30.97 10.77
N MET A 223 -1.36 29.66 11.02
CA MET A 223 -2.58 28.91 11.38
C MET A 223 -3.19 29.32 12.71
N SER A 224 -2.34 29.68 13.68
CA SER A 224 -2.78 30.00 15.04
C SER A 224 -2.99 31.49 15.25
N GLY A 225 -2.29 32.33 14.49
CA GLY A 225 -2.25 33.76 14.67
C GLY A 225 -3.12 34.56 13.69
N THR A 226 -3.49 33.99 12.55
CA THR A 226 -4.22 34.70 11.49
C THR A 226 -5.49 33.96 11.07
N PRO A 227 -6.52 34.68 10.58
CA PRO A 227 -7.73 34.07 10.03
C PRO A 227 -7.55 33.48 8.61
N ALA A 228 -6.36 33.66 8.00
CA ALA A 228 -6.10 33.28 6.62
C ALA A 228 -6.32 31.79 6.36
N ALA A 229 -5.89 30.93 7.29
CA ALA A 229 -6.09 29.48 7.18
C ALA A 229 -7.59 29.13 7.10
N ALA A 230 -8.41 29.70 7.99
CA ALA A 230 -9.86 29.48 8.01
C ALA A 230 -10.54 29.99 6.72
N TRP A 231 -10.15 31.18 6.24
CA TRP A 231 -10.68 31.74 5.00
C TRP A 231 -10.39 30.87 3.79
N ILE A 232 -9.13 30.39 3.65
CA ILE A 232 -8.74 29.52 2.54
C ILE A 232 -9.48 28.19 2.61
N THR A 233 -9.57 27.57 3.79
CA THR A 233 -10.30 26.30 3.93
C THR A 233 -11.77 26.44 3.59
N HIS A 234 -12.43 27.51 4.04
CA HIS A 234 -13.83 27.76 3.71
C HIS A 234 -14.05 28.08 2.22
N ALA A 235 -13.15 28.86 1.61
CA ALA A 235 -13.19 29.13 0.18
C ALA A 235 -13.03 27.84 -0.65
N ALA A 236 -12.10 26.97 -0.26
CA ALA A 236 -11.86 25.68 -0.90
C ALA A 236 -12.98 24.65 -0.67
N ALA A 237 -13.72 24.75 0.45
CA ALA A 237 -14.84 23.87 0.76
C ALA A 237 -16.09 24.14 -0.12
N ARG A 238 -16.25 25.34 -0.67
CA ARG A 238 -17.41 25.70 -1.53
C ARG A 238 -17.56 24.83 -2.79
N PRO A 239 -16.53 24.67 -3.65
CA PRO A 239 -16.64 23.80 -4.82
C PRO A 239 -16.85 22.34 -4.43
N ALA A 240 -16.26 21.89 -3.32
CA ALA A 240 -16.50 20.55 -2.79
C ALA A 240 -17.97 20.34 -2.40
N GLY A 241 -18.59 21.33 -1.74
CA GLY A 241 -20.02 21.29 -1.39
C GLY A 241 -20.93 21.20 -2.61
N TRP A 242 -20.62 21.95 -3.68
CA TRP A 242 -21.35 21.86 -4.95
C TRP A 242 -21.20 20.49 -5.65
N ALA A 243 -20.00 19.91 -5.61
CA ALA A 243 -19.77 18.58 -6.19
C ALA A 243 -20.51 17.50 -5.40
N ILE A 244 -20.49 17.59 -4.07
CA ILE A 244 -21.21 16.68 -3.17
C ILE A 244 -22.73 16.79 -3.40
N SER A 245 -23.29 17.98 -3.57
CA SER A 245 -24.73 18.13 -3.79
C SER A 245 -25.18 17.58 -5.15
N ARG A 246 -24.37 17.75 -6.21
CA ARG A 246 -24.61 17.08 -7.50
C ARG A 246 -24.53 15.56 -7.40
N TRP A 247 -23.53 15.05 -6.67
CA TRP A 247 -23.40 13.62 -6.42
C TRP A 247 -24.61 13.07 -5.66
N GLN A 248 -25.09 13.76 -4.62
CA GLN A 248 -26.31 13.38 -3.90
C GLN A 248 -27.53 13.33 -4.81
N GLY A 249 -27.70 14.31 -5.70
CA GLY A 249 -28.77 14.30 -6.71
C GLY A 249 -28.71 13.06 -7.61
N PHE A 250 -27.53 12.72 -8.12
CA PHE A 250 -27.32 11.54 -8.95
C PHE A 250 -27.55 10.22 -8.20
N VAL A 251 -27.12 10.14 -6.93
CA VAL A 251 -27.36 8.96 -6.08
C VAL A 251 -28.85 8.76 -5.83
N ASN A 252 -29.60 9.83 -5.55
CA ASN A 252 -31.04 9.76 -5.32
C ASN A 252 -31.79 9.26 -6.56
N GLU A 253 -31.32 9.59 -7.77
CA GLU A 253 -31.88 9.07 -9.03
C GLU A 253 -31.57 7.58 -9.25
N LEU A 254 -30.42 7.09 -8.78
CA LEU A 254 -29.99 5.70 -9.00
C LEU A 254 -30.41 4.74 -7.89
N SER A 255 -30.65 5.18 -6.66
CA SER A 255 -31.02 4.32 -5.53
C SER A 255 -32.29 4.83 -4.82
N PRO A 256 -33.48 4.71 -5.44
CA PRO A 256 -34.73 5.20 -4.85
C PRO A 256 -35.14 4.47 -3.55
N GLU A 257 -34.62 3.27 -3.30
CA GLU A 257 -34.89 2.48 -2.07
C GLU A 257 -33.93 2.79 -0.91
N GLY A 258 -33.01 3.76 -1.06
CA GLY A 258 -32.14 4.17 0.05
C GLY A 258 -31.20 3.05 0.53
N LEU A 259 -30.63 2.26 -0.38
CA LEU A 259 -29.62 1.26 0.01
C LEU A 259 -28.36 1.98 0.50
N ASP A 260 -27.96 1.63 1.73
CA ASP A 260 -26.78 2.12 2.44
C ASP A 260 -25.57 2.25 1.50
N ASN A 261 -25.21 3.48 1.12
CA ASN A 261 -23.87 4.04 1.31
C ASN A 261 -23.70 5.33 0.46
N PRO A 262 -23.99 6.52 1.02
CA PRO A 262 -23.78 7.79 0.31
C PRO A 262 -22.29 8.15 0.11
N ASN A 263 -21.36 7.36 0.66
CA ASN A 263 -19.94 7.69 0.71
C ASN A 263 -19.12 6.83 -0.27
N PRO A 264 -19.02 7.22 -1.56
CA PRO A 264 -18.23 6.49 -2.58
C PRO A 264 -16.76 6.36 -2.16
N THR A 265 -16.25 7.33 -1.42
CA THR A 265 -14.90 7.34 -0.87
C THR A 265 -14.66 6.16 0.08
N ARG A 266 -15.62 5.80 0.93
CA ARG A 266 -15.51 4.60 1.80
C ARG A 266 -15.42 3.32 0.96
N GLN A 267 -16.15 3.24 -0.14
CA GLN A 267 -16.08 2.09 -1.05
C GLN A 267 -14.76 2.06 -1.84
N VAL A 268 -14.25 3.21 -2.28
CA VAL A 268 -12.91 3.30 -2.88
C VAL A 268 -11.86 2.80 -1.90
N LEU A 269 -11.89 3.21 -0.62
CA LEU A 269 -10.96 2.70 0.39
C LEU A 269 -11.06 1.20 0.59
N ARG A 270 -12.29 0.68 0.70
CA ARG A 270 -12.52 -0.77 0.82
C ARG A 270 -11.98 -1.51 -0.40
N GLY A 271 -12.20 -0.96 -1.59
CA GLY A 271 -11.66 -1.47 -2.85
C GLY A 271 -10.13 -1.45 -2.86
N MET A 272 -9.52 -0.38 -2.34
CA MET A 272 -8.07 -0.30 -2.24
C MET A 272 -7.49 -1.37 -1.33
N CYS A 273 -8.13 -1.64 -0.19
CA CYS A 273 -7.73 -2.72 0.71
C CYS A 273 -7.85 -4.09 0.03
N VAL A 274 -8.95 -4.35 -0.69
CA VAL A 274 -9.12 -5.59 -1.47
C VAL A 274 -8.04 -5.73 -2.55
N GLY A 275 -7.81 -4.69 -3.35
CA GLY A 275 -6.77 -4.71 -4.39
C GLY A 275 -5.35 -4.85 -3.83
N ALA A 276 -5.06 -4.30 -2.65
CA ALA A 276 -3.77 -4.45 -2.00
C ALA A 276 -3.56 -5.89 -1.52
N ALA A 277 -4.62 -6.52 -0.98
CA ALA A 277 -4.60 -7.93 -0.62
C ALA A 277 -4.37 -8.82 -1.85
N ASP A 278 -4.99 -8.52 -2.99
CA ASP A 278 -4.84 -9.32 -4.21
C ASP A 278 -3.43 -9.29 -4.82
N LEU A 279 -2.62 -8.27 -4.55
CA LEU A 279 -1.22 -8.21 -5.02
C LEU A 279 -0.27 -9.17 -4.31
N VAL A 280 -0.62 -9.62 -3.10
CA VAL A 280 0.27 -10.42 -2.25
C VAL A 280 -0.16 -11.88 -2.28
N PRO A 281 0.64 -12.78 -2.88
CA PRO A 281 0.37 -14.22 -2.85
C PRO A 281 0.16 -14.73 -1.43
N GLY A 282 -0.94 -15.47 -1.22
CA GLY A 282 -1.33 -16.00 0.08
C GLY A 282 -2.26 -15.10 0.89
N VAL A 283 -2.48 -13.84 0.47
CA VAL A 283 -3.57 -12.99 0.98
C VAL A 283 -4.71 -12.98 -0.04
N SER A 284 -5.93 -13.31 0.38
CA SER A 284 -7.10 -13.34 -0.50
C SER A 284 -7.87 -12.02 -0.42
N GLY A 285 -8.10 -11.34 -1.56
CA GLY A 285 -8.99 -10.18 -1.63
C GLY A 285 -10.43 -10.52 -1.20
N GLY A 286 -10.87 -11.76 -1.40
CA GLY A 286 -12.14 -12.26 -0.87
C GLY A 286 -12.18 -12.23 0.67
N THR A 287 -11.10 -12.66 1.34
CA THR A 287 -10.96 -12.55 2.80
C THR A 287 -10.92 -11.09 3.26
N MET A 288 -10.23 -10.20 2.53
CA MET A 288 -10.25 -8.78 2.83
C MET A 288 -11.65 -8.16 2.68
N ALA A 289 -12.40 -8.55 1.64
CA ALA A 289 -13.77 -8.13 1.45
C ALA A 289 -14.69 -8.62 2.59
N LEU A 290 -14.41 -9.80 3.16
CA LEU A 290 -15.12 -10.34 4.31
C LEU A 290 -14.81 -9.53 5.58
N ILE A 291 -13.52 -9.27 5.87
CA ILE A 291 -13.07 -8.41 6.98
C ILE A 291 -13.77 -7.05 6.94
N LEU A 292 -13.95 -6.50 5.75
CA LEU A 292 -14.57 -5.18 5.51
C LEU A 292 -16.12 -5.19 5.52
N GLY A 293 -16.73 -6.38 5.64
CA GLY A 293 -18.18 -6.58 5.66
C GLY A 293 -18.85 -6.35 4.30
N ILE A 294 -18.12 -6.46 3.19
CA ILE A 294 -18.64 -6.19 1.84
C ILE A 294 -18.70 -7.44 0.94
N TYR A 295 -18.20 -8.58 1.41
CA TYR A 295 -18.10 -9.81 0.61
C TYR A 295 -19.45 -10.28 0.05
N LYS A 296 -20.47 -10.45 0.90
CA LYS A 296 -21.81 -10.92 0.46
C LYS A 296 -22.42 -9.99 -0.60
N ARG A 297 -22.32 -8.68 -0.38
CA ARG A 297 -22.82 -7.65 -1.32
C ARG A 297 -22.04 -7.68 -2.64
N LEU A 298 -20.72 -7.84 -2.60
CA LEU A 298 -19.86 -7.95 -3.78
C LEU A 298 -20.24 -9.17 -4.64
N ILE A 299 -20.37 -10.34 -4.03
CA ILE A 299 -20.74 -11.56 -4.76
C ILE A 299 -22.15 -11.44 -5.34
N ALA A 300 -23.12 -10.90 -4.59
CA ALA A 300 -24.47 -10.66 -5.10
C ALA A 300 -24.46 -9.68 -6.29
N ALA A 301 -23.72 -8.58 -6.20
CA ALA A 301 -23.64 -7.57 -7.25
C ALA A 301 -22.98 -8.13 -8.53
N ILE A 302 -21.95 -8.99 -8.42
CA ILE A 302 -21.37 -9.72 -9.55
C ILE A 302 -22.37 -10.72 -10.14
N ALA A 303 -23.13 -11.43 -9.29
CA ALA A 303 -24.11 -12.42 -9.72
C ALA A 303 -25.29 -11.80 -10.50
N HIS A 304 -25.63 -10.53 -10.22
CA HIS A 304 -26.63 -9.76 -10.97
C HIS A 304 -26.15 -9.33 -12.37
N VAL A 305 -24.90 -9.59 -12.75
CA VAL A 305 -24.46 -9.48 -14.15
C VAL A 305 -24.95 -10.70 -14.94
N ASP A 306 -26.26 -10.74 -15.17
CA ASP A 306 -26.98 -11.88 -15.72
C ASP A 306 -27.65 -11.55 -17.08
N LYS A 307 -28.57 -12.43 -17.49
CA LYS A 307 -29.32 -12.25 -18.75
C LYS A 307 -30.21 -11.01 -18.70
N GLU A 308 -30.76 -10.65 -17.54
CA GLU A 308 -31.63 -9.49 -17.37
C GLU A 308 -30.83 -8.19 -17.53
N PHE A 309 -29.66 -8.10 -16.89
CA PHE A 309 -28.73 -6.99 -17.09
C PHE A 309 -28.43 -6.76 -18.58
N LEU A 310 -28.09 -7.83 -19.31
CA LEU A 310 -27.77 -7.74 -20.73
C LEU A 310 -28.99 -7.31 -21.57
N GLN A 311 -30.19 -7.79 -21.24
CA GLN A 311 -31.43 -7.36 -21.90
C GLN A 311 -31.76 -5.89 -21.65
N LEU A 312 -31.57 -5.40 -20.42
CA LEU A 312 -31.78 -4.00 -20.07
C LEU A 312 -30.78 -3.10 -20.82
N LEU A 313 -29.53 -3.53 -20.94
CA LEU A 313 -28.50 -2.84 -21.72
C LEU A 313 -28.85 -2.78 -23.22
N LEU A 314 -29.23 -3.92 -23.81
CA LEU A 314 -29.63 -4.01 -25.22
C LEU A 314 -30.89 -3.20 -25.55
N ARG A 315 -31.79 -3.01 -24.59
CA ARG A 315 -33.00 -2.18 -24.72
C ARG A 315 -32.76 -0.68 -24.46
N GLY A 316 -31.51 -0.27 -24.23
CA GLY A 316 -31.16 1.13 -23.95
C GLY A 316 -31.61 1.64 -22.57
N ARG A 317 -32.06 0.75 -21.67
CA ARG A 317 -32.52 1.11 -20.31
C ARG A 317 -31.34 1.18 -19.34
N LEU A 318 -30.40 2.08 -19.61
CA LEU A 318 -29.13 2.19 -18.88
C LEU A 318 -29.31 2.39 -17.37
N LEU A 319 -30.28 3.22 -16.96
CA LEU A 319 -30.55 3.49 -15.55
C LEU A 319 -31.05 2.23 -14.81
N ALA A 320 -31.92 1.45 -15.44
CA ALA A 320 -32.42 0.21 -14.88
C ALA A 320 -31.34 -0.87 -14.82
N ALA A 321 -30.49 -0.96 -15.85
CA ALA A 321 -29.35 -1.86 -15.86
C ALA A 321 -28.34 -1.51 -14.75
N ALA A 322 -28.05 -0.22 -14.53
CA ALA A 322 -27.16 0.24 -13.46
C ALA A 322 -27.73 -0.05 -12.06
N ARG A 323 -29.05 0.04 -11.88
CA ARG A 323 -29.73 -0.33 -10.64
C ARG A 323 -29.60 -1.83 -10.34
N HIS A 324 -29.77 -2.66 -11.35
CA HIS A 324 -29.75 -4.13 -11.22
C HIS A 324 -28.43 -4.66 -10.65
N ILE A 325 -27.30 -4.09 -11.07
CA ILE A 325 -25.96 -4.54 -10.64
C ILE A 325 -25.43 -3.81 -9.39
N ASP A 326 -26.24 -2.98 -8.72
CA ASP A 326 -25.78 -2.10 -7.64
C ASP A 326 -24.54 -1.27 -8.06
N PHE A 327 -24.68 -0.53 -9.17
CA PHE A 327 -23.58 0.21 -9.78
C PHE A 327 -22.91 1.21 -8.82
N MET A 328 -23.69 1.77 -7.88
CA MET A 328 -23.19 2.69 -6.83
C MET A 328 -22.25 2.02 -5.83
N PHE A 329 -22.36 0.70 -5.68
CA PHE A 329 -21.43 -0.10 -4.91
C PHE A 329 -20.22 -0.54 -5.74
N ILE A 330 -20.46 -1.16 -6.91
CA ILE A 330 -19.41 -1.77 -7.72
C ILE A 330 -18.43 -0.73 -8.25
N LEU A 331 -18.91 0.39 -8.81
CA LEU A 331 -18.03 1.33 -9.51
C LEU A 331 -16.99 1.95 -8.57
N PRO A 332 -17.35 2.54 -7.42
CA PRO A 332 -16.34 3.10 -6.51
C PRO A 332 -15.41 2.03 -5.93
N LEU A 333 -15.94 0.83 -5.64
CA LEU A 333 -15.12 -0.30 -5.17
C LEU A 333 -14.08 -0.72 -6.23
N GLY A 334 -14.50 -0.88 -7.48
CA GLY A 334 -13.63 -1.23 -8.60
C GLY A 334 -12.57 -0.16 -8.88
N ILE A 335 -12.93 1.12 -8.79
CA ILE A 335 -11.96 2.23 -8.83
C ILE A 335 -10.92 2.08 -7.73
N GLY A 336 -11.34 1.72 -6.51
CA GLY A 336 -10.43 1.44 -5.40
C GLY A 336 -9.46 0.29 -5.69
N VAL A 337 -9.97 -0.84 -6.20
CA VAL A 337 -9.15 -2.00 -6.57
C VAL A 337 -8.12 -1.60 -7.63
N LEU A 338 -8.55 -0.98 -8.73
CA LEU A 338 -7.67 -0.54 -9.81
C LEU A 338 -6.61 0.47 -9.33
N LEU A 339 -7.01 1.44 -8.52
CA LEU A 339 -6.10 2.43 -7.96
C LEU A 339 -5.04 1.76 -7.08
N SER A 340 -5.43 0.80 -6.25
CA SER A 340 -4.50 0.03 -5.43
C SER A 340 -3.53 -0.79 -6.28
N LEU A 341 -4.03 -1.51 -7.29
CA LEU A 341 -3.20 -2.24 -8.24
C LEU A 341 -2.13 -1.35 -8.88
N ILE A 342 -2.51 -0.19 -9.42
CA ILE A 342 -1.58 0.74 -10.08
C ILE A 342 -0.60 1.38 -9.09
N ILE A 343 -1.08 1.80 -7.91
CA ILE A 343 -0.23 2.45 -6.93
C ILE A 343 0.77 1.46 -6.35
N PHE A 344 0.30 0.33 -5.80
CA PHE A 344 1.17 -0.62 -5.12
C PHE A 344 2.13 -1.34 -6.09
N SER A 345 1.76 -1.58 -7.35
CA SER A 345 2.71 -2.13 -8.34
C SER A 345 3.87 -1.18 -8.67
N ARG A 346 3.68 0.14 -8.52
CA ARG A 346 4.75 1.14 -8.73
C ARG A 346 5.51 1.49 -7.47
N VAL A 347 4.84 1.37 -6.33
CA VAL A 347 5.34 1.79 -5.02
C VAL A 347 6.06 0.65 -4.30
N VAL A 348 5.63 -0.60 -4.47
CA VAL A 348 6.27 -1.74 -3.82
C VAL A 348 7.23 -2.40 -4.82
N PRO A 349 8.53 -2.49 -4.52
CA PRO A 349 9.54 -3.15 -5.36
C PRO A 349 9.36 -4.68 -5.47
N LEU A 350 8.15 -5.22 -5.56
CA LEU A 350 7.93 -6.68 -5.52
C LEU A 350 8.78 -7.43 -6.56
N SER A 351 8.89 -6.91 -7.78
CA SER A 351 9.76 -7.49 -8.82
C SER A 351 11.24 -7.47 -8.42
N LEU A 352 11.74 -6.36 -7.87
CA LEU A 352 13.11 -6.24 -7.37
C LEU A 352 13.35 -7.16 -6.17
N MET A 353 12.39 -7.27 -5.24
CA MET A 353 12.48 -8.14 -4.07
C MET A 353 12.45 -9.61 -4.47
N VAL A 354 11.62 -10.01 -5.43
CA VAL A 354 11.61 -11.37 -5.98
C VAL A 354 12.93 -11.70 -6.69
N THR A 355 13.56 -10.72 -7.32
CA THR A 355 14.80 -10.95 -8.10
C THR A 355 16.06 -10.93 -7.24
N HIS A 356 16.17 -9.97 -6.32
CA HIS A 356 17.38 -9.72 -5.51
C HIS A 356 17.28 -10.26 -4.07
N LEU A 357 16.07 -10.45 -3.53
CA LEU A 357 15.83 -10.95 -2.18
C LEU A 357 14.85 -12.14 -2.18
N PRO A 358 15.11 -13.18 -2.99
CA PRO A 358 14.12 -14.21 -3.24
C PRO A 358 13.83 -15.08 -2.01
N GLU A 359 14.80 -15.38 -1.15
CA GLU A 359 14.57 -16.18 0.07
C GLU A 359 13.64 -15.47 1.05
N ILE A 360 13.79 -14.15 1.19
CA ILE A 360 12.92 -13.32 2.04
C ILE A 360 11.51 -13.27 1.44
N THR A 361 11.42 -13.01 0.13
CA THR A 361 10.13 -12.82 -0.54
C THR A 361 9.32 -14.12 -0.61
N PHE A 362 9.93 -15.21 -1.07
CA PHE A 362 9.28 -16.52 -1.09
C PHE A 362 9.07 -17.06 0.33
N GLY A 363 9.94 -16.74 1.29
CA GLY A 363 9.74 -17.09 2.70
C GLY A 363 8.48 -16.44 3.27
N PHE A 364 8.30 -15.15 3.01
CA PHE A 364 7.10 -14.42 3.41
C PHE A 364 5.82 -15.00 2.78
N PHE A 365 5.82 -15.26 1.46
CA PHE A 365 4.69 -15.89 0.78
C PHE A 365 4.41 -17.31 1.30
N PHE A 366 5.46 -18.11 1.49
CA PHE A 366 5.35 -19.45 2.07
C PHE A 366 4.69 -19.39 3.45
N GLY A 367 5.10 -18.47 4.32
CA GLY A 367 4.50 -18.27 5.63
C GLY A 367 3.01 -17.91 5.57
N LEU A 368 2.63 -17.01 4.67
CA LEU A 368 1.22 -16.63 4.46
C LEU A 368 0.38 -17.82 3.99
N ILE A 369 0.86 -18.58 3.00
CA ILE A 369 0.14 -19.72 2.42
C ILE A 369 0.08 -20.89 3.42
N ALA A 370 1.17 -21.18 4.13
CA ALA A 370 1.18 -22.22 5.15
C ALA A 370 0.21 -21.89 6.29
N ALA A 371 0.18 -20.63 6.73
CA ALA A 371 -0.76 -20.20 7.76
C ALA A 371 -2.21 -20.25 7.26
N SER A 372 -2.47 -19.91 5.99
CA SER A 372 -3.81 -20.01 5.40
C SER A 372 -4.32 -21.43 5.29
N ILE A 373 -3.44 -22.38 4.94
CA ILE A 373 -3.74 -23.82 4.95
C ILE A 373 -4.15 -24.27 6.36
N VAL A 374 -3.37 -23.91 7.38
CA VAL A 374 -3.67 -24.27 8.78
C VAL A 374 -5.00 -23.67 9.25
N GLY A 375 -5.25 -22.39 8.93
CA GLY A 375 -6.52 -21.72 9.24
C GLY A 375 -7.71 -22.41 8.57
N LEU A 376 -7.62 -22.73 7.28
CA LEU A 376 -8.68 -23.42 6.54
C LEU A 376 -8.95 -24.84 7.05
N ILE A 377 -7.90 -25.61 7.40
CA ILE A 377 -8.04 -26.94 8.01
C ILE A 377 -8.78 -26.85 9.35
N SER A 378 -8.44 -25.84 10.17
CA SER A 378 -9.06 -25.65 11.48
C SER A 378 -10.55 -25.31 11.38
N HIS A 379 -10.98 -24.63 10.31
CA HIS A 379 -12.38 -24.28 10.09
C HIS A 379 -13.24 -25.47 9.64
N ILE A 380 -12.67 -26.43 8.90
CA ILE A 380 -13.41 -27.56 8.31
C ILE A 380 -13.37 -28.84 9.15
N GLU A 381 -12.32 -29.00 9.97
CA GLU A 381 -12.04 -30.21 10.75
C GLU A 381 -12.18 -31.50 9.91
N PRO A 382 -11.18 -31.94 9.12
CA PRO A 382 -11.31 -33.14 8.30
C PRO A 382 -11.65 -34.37 9.15
N LYS A 383 -12.85 -34.95 8.94
CA LYS A 383 -13.35 -36.14 9.65
C LYS A 383 -13.59 -37.26 8.65
N GLY A 384 -13.02 -38.43 8.94
CA GLY A 384 -13.18 -39.64 8.13
C GLY A 384 -12.21 -39.75 6.94
N PHE A 385 -12.08 -40.96 6.41
CA PHE A 385 -11.10 -41.30 5.36
C PHE A 385 -11.35 -40.55 4.03
N ALA A 386 -12.62 -40.28 3.70
CA ALA A 386 -12.98 -39.56 2.48
C ALA A 386 -12.41 -38.13 2.44
N SER A 387 -12.32 -37.44 3.59
CA SER A 387 -11.71 -36.10 3.64
C SER A 387 -10.22 -36.12 3.28
N TRP A 388 -9.50 -37.14 3.73
CA TRP A 388 -8.09 -37.32 3.40
C TRP A 388 -7.86 -37.65 1.93
N ILE A 389 -8.78 -38.39 1.29
CA ILE A 389 -8.73 -38.66 -0.16
C ILE A 389 -8.83 -37.36 -0.96
N TRP A 390 -9.82 -36.50 -0.68
CA TRP A 390 -9.98 -35.23 -1.39
C TRP A 390 -8.78 -34.30 -1.19
N MET A 391 -8.22 -34.27 0.02
CA MET A 391 -7.02 -33.49 0.28
C MET A 391 -5.79 -34.07 -0.42
N ALA A 392 -5.62 -35.40 -0.45
CA ALA A 392 -4.53 -36.06 -1.17
C ALA A 392 -4.63 -35.84 -2.69
N LEU A 393 -5.85 -35.88 -3.25
CA LEU A 393 -6.11 -35.50 -4.64
C LEU A 393 -5.67 -34.06 -4.90
N GLY A 394 -6.05 -33.13 -4.01
CA GLY A 394 -5.60 -31.75 -4.09
C GLY A 394 -4.07 -31.62 -4.04
N VAL A 395 -3.39 -32.29 -3.10
CA VAL A 395 -1.93 -32.28 -3.00
C VAL A 395 -1.29 -32.80 -4.28
N CYS A 396 -1.82 -33.89 -4.83
CA CYS A 396 -1.36 -34.43 -6.11
C CYS A 396 -1.50 -33.40 -7.23
N LEU A 397 -2.64 -32.72 -7.35
CA LEU A 397 -2.87 -31.66 -8.34
C LEU A 397 -1.94 -30.47 -8.14
N GLY A 398 -1.72 -30.05 -6.88
CA GLY A 398 -0.81 -28.94 -6.54
C GLY A 398 0.65 -29.26 -6.84
N LEU A 399 1.11 -30.47 -6.50
CA LEU A 399 2.45 -30.95 -6.84
C LEU A 399 2.63 -31.09 -8.34
N LEU A 400 1.63 -31.62 -9.03
CA LEU A 400 1.63 -31.75 -10.48
C LEU A 400 1.73 -30.38 -11.15
N ALA A 401 0.99 -29.38 -10.66
CA ALA A 401 1.16 -28.00 -11.11
C ALA A 401 2.56 -27.45 -10.80
N ALA A 402 3.08 -27.67 -9.59
CA ALA A 402 4.40 -27.18 -9.18
C ALA A 402 5.58 -27.79 -9.98
N VAL A 403 5.43 -29.01 -10.48
CA VAL A 403 6.47 -29.75 -11.21
C VAL A 403 6.31 -29.66 -12.72
N LEU A 404 5.07 -29.72 -13.24
CA LEU A 404 4.80 -29.71 -14.68
C LEU A 404 4.73 -28.32 -15.29
N VAL A 405 4.42 -27.28 -14.51
CA VAL A 405 4.47 -25.90 -15.04
C VAL A 405 5.92 -25.63 -15.43
N PRO A 406 6.22 -25.45 -16.73
CA PRO A 406 7.58 -25.23 -17.17
C PRO A 406 8.12 -23.96 -16.54
N VAL A 407 9.42 -23.93 -16.23
CA VAL A 407 10.11 -22.71 -15.78
C VAL A 407 9.93 -21.57 -16.79
N GLN A 408 9.74 -21.91 -18.07
CA GLN A 408 9.41 -20.99 -19.15
C GLN A 408 7.95 -21.18 -19.59
N THR A 409 7.06 -20.31 -19.14
CA THR A 409 5.67 -20.30 -19.60
C THR A 409 5.48 -19.37 -20.80
N PRO A 410 4.63 -19.73 -21.78
CA PRO A 410 4.44 -18.91 -22.99
C PRO A 410 3.98 -17.48 -22.68
N ASP A 411 4.57 -16.50 -23.35
CA ASP A 411 4.12 -15.09 -23.35
C ASP A 411 2.97 -14.82 -24.33
N ALA A 412 2.31 -15.88 -24.79
CA ALA A 412 1.23 -15.78 -25.76
C ALA A 412 -0.06 -15.29 -25.10
N TRP A 413 -0.79 -14.43 -25.80
CA TRP A 413 -2.05 -13.83 -25.32
C TRP A 413 -3.07 -14.88 -24.84
N TRP A 414 -3.14 -16.05 -25.48
CA TRP A 414 -4.07 -17.12 -25.10
C TRP A 414 -3.71 -17.74 -23.74
N PHE A 415 -2.42 -17.86 -23.43
CA PHE A 415 -1.97 -18.42 -22.15
C PHE A 415 -2.22 -17.42 -21.02
N ILE A 416 -1.93 -16.14 -21.26
CA ILE A 416 -2.22 -15.05 -20.33
C ILE A 416 -3.73 -14.96 -20.04
N PHE A 417 -4.57 -15.11 -21.07
CA PHE A 417 -6.02 -15.18 -20.92
C PHE A 417 -6.46 -16.35 -20.02
N LEU A 418 -5.91 -17.56 -20.21
CA LEU A 418 -6.21 -18.70 -19.34
C LEU A 418 -5.73 -18.48 -17.90
N CYS A 419 -4.58 -17.83 -17.72
CA CYS A 419 -4.09 -17.44 -16.39
C CYS A 419 -5.06 -16.49 -15.69
N GLY A 420 -5.62 -15.51 -16.40
CA GLY A 420 -6.66 -14.62 -15.89
C GLY A 420 -7.92 -15.36 -15.46
N MET A 421 -8.38 -16.33 -16.26
CA MET A 421 -9.52 -17.19 -15.93
C MET A 421 -9.28 -18.04 -14.68
N ALA A 422 -8.09 -18.63 -14.56
CA ALA A 422 -7.73 -19.44 -13.39
C ALA A 422 -7.58 -18.59 -12.11
N ALA A 423 -6.96 -17.41 -12.22
CA ALA A 423 -6.75 -16.50 -11.10
C ALA A 423 -8.08 -16.00 -10.50
N ILE A 424 -9.04 -15.61 -11.34
CA ILE A 424 -10.35 -15.17 -10.84
C ILE A 424 -11.19 -16.32 -10.28
N ALA A 425 -11.09 -17.52 -10.86
CA ALA A 425 -11.79 -18.69 -10.34
C ALA A 425 -11.33 -19.05 -8.92
N ALA A 426 -10.04 -18.91 -8.64
CA ALA A 426 -9.49 -19.04 -7.30
C ALA A 426 -9.96 -17.93 -6.36
N MET A 427 -9.88 -16.66 -6.79
CA MET A 427 -10.28 -15.50 -5.97
C MET A 427 -11.76 -15.52 -5.55
N LEU A 428 -12.65 -16.13 -6.35
CA LEU A 428 -14.07 -16.26 -6.01
C LEU A 428 -14.31 -17.11 -4.75
N VAL A 429 -13.40 -18.02 -4.43
CA VAL A 429 -13.47 -18.83 -3.20
C VAL A 429 -12.76 -18.07 -2.06
N PRO A 430 -13.44 -17.77 -0.94
CA PRO A 430 -12.81 -17.12 0.21
C PRO A 430 -11.57 -17.88 0.69
N GLY A 431 -10.50 -17.15 0.99
CA GLY A 431 -9.27 -17.73 1.52
C GLY A 431 -8.29 -18.24 0.46
N ILE A 432 -8.64 -18.23 -0.83
CA ILE A 432 -7.70 -18.50 -1.93
C ILE A 432 -7.33 -17.18 -2.62
N SER A 433 -6.05 -17.02 -2.94
CA SER A 433 -5.48 -15.83 -3.58
C SER A 433 -5.31 -16.04 -5.08
N GLY A 434 -5.82 -15.12 -5.91
CA GLY A 434 -5.62 -15.17 -7.36
C GLY A 434 -4.16 -14.93 -7.77
N SER A 435 -3.44 -14.07 -7.05
CA SER A 435 -2.00 -13.85 -7.28
C SER A 435 -1.16 -15.07 -6.93
N PHE A 436 -1.61 -15.92 -5.99
CA PHE A 436 -0.95 -17.20 -5.75
C PHE A 436 -1.07 -18.15 -6.94
N VAL A 437 -2.23 -18.20 -7.60
CA VAL A 437 -2.39 -18.98 -8.84
C VAL A 437 -1.47 -18.45 -9.94
N LEU A 438 -1.40 -17.13 -10.12
CA LEU A 438 -0.45 -16.53 -11.08
C LEU A 438 1.01 -16.83 -10.75
N LEU A 439 1.35 -16.94 -9.45
CA LEU A 439 2.69 -17.28 -8.98
C LEU A 439 3.04 -18.73 -9.34
N ILE A 440 2.12 -19.68 -9.12
CA ILE A 440 2.30 -21.09 -9.53
C ILE A 440 2.45 -21.19 -11.05
N LEU A 441 1.66 -20.42 -11.81
CA LEU A 441 1.69 -20.38 -13.27
C LEU A 441 2.89 -19.58 -13.83
N GLY A 442 3.76 -19.03 -12.97
CA GLY A 442 4.95 -18.29 -13.40
C GLY A 442 4.66 -16.96 -14.09
N LYS A 443 3.46 -16.41 -13.98
CA LYS A 443 3.04 -15.13 -14.60
C LYS A 443 2.83 -13.99 -13.60
N TYR A 444 3.14 -14.22 -12.33
CA TYR A 444 3.02 -13.21 -11.28
C TYR A 444 3.92 -11.99 -11.51
N THR A 445 5.22 -12.19 -11.70
CA THR A 445 6.18 -11.10 -11.92
C THR A 445 5.86 -10.34 -13.21
N ASP A 446 5.52 -11.06 -14.28
CA ASP A 446 5.08 -10.46 -15.55
C ASP A 446 3.83 -9.59 -15.36
N ALA A 447 2.86 -10.04 -14.58
CA ALA A 447 1.65 -9.28 -14.28
C ALA A 447 1.93 -8.01 -13.46
N ILE A 448 2.80 -8.08 -12.45
CA ILE A 448 3.19 -6.92 -11.64
C ILE A 448 3.96 -5.90 -12.48
N ASP A 449 4.90 -6.36 -13.31
CA ASP A 449 5.69 -5.48 -14.17
C ASP A 449 4.82 -4.85 -15.28
N ALA A 450 3.92 -5.62 -15.89
CA ALA A 450 2.95 -5.12 -16.86
C ALA A 450 2.02 -4.07 -16.24
N LEU A 451 1.58 -4.27 -15.00
CA LEU A 451 0.75 -3.32 -14.28
C LEU A 451 1.51 -2.04 -13.94
N GLY A 452 2.78 -2.15 -13.51
CA GLY A 452 3.64 -0.99 -13.23
C GLY A 452 3.90 -0.13 -14.47
N ARG A 453 4.13 -0.78 -15.63
CA ARG A 453 4.39 -0.12 -16.92
C ARG A 453 3.13 0.19 -17.73
N LEU A 454 1.97 -0.28 -17.31
CA LEU A 454 0.72 -0.24 -18.06
C LEU A 454 0.84 -0.90 -19.45
N ASP A 455 1.50 -2.06 -19.51
CA ASP A 455 1.63 -2.84 -20.74
C ASP A 455 0.29 -3.48 -21.14
N THR A 456 -0.39 -2.86 -22.09
CA THR A 456 -1.71 -3.29 -22.57
C THR A 456 -1.67 -4.64 -23.29
N ALA A 457 -0.53 -5.05 -23.84
CA ALA A 457 -0.40 -6.32 -24.54
C ALA A 457 -0.55 -7.50 -23.58
N PHE A 458 -0.09 -7.35 -22.34
CA PHE A 458 -0.27 -8.33 -21.28
C PHE A 458 -1.59 -8.14 -20.52
N LEU A 459 -1.93 -6.89 -20.19
CA LEU A 459 -3.09 -6.59 -19.33
C LEU A 459 -4.43 -6.88 -20.00
N LEU A 460 -4.58 -6.64 -21.32
CA LEU A 460 -5.86 -6.85 -22.00
C LEU A 460 -6.27 -8.34 -22.06
N PRO A 461 -5.40 -9.28 -22.50
CA PRO A 461 -5.73 -10.70 -22.45
C PRO A 461 -5.99 -11.19 -21.02
N LEU A 462 -5.20 -10.74 -20.04
CA LEU A 462 -5.40 -11.09 -18.63
C LEU A 462 -6.78 -10.64 -18.14
N LEU A 463 -7.13 -9.37 -18.36
CA LEU A 463 -8.41 -8.79 -17.96
C LEU A 463 -9.59 -9.49 -18.65
N ALA A 464 -9.47 -9.77 -19.95
CA ALA A 464 -10.46 -10.55 -20.68
C ALA A 464 -10.67 -11.92 -20.03
N GLY A 465 -9.58 -12.59 -19.65
CA GLY A 465 -9.62 -13.86 -18.92
C GLY A 465 -10.31 -13.74 -17.57
N VAL A 466 -10.01 -12.69 -16.80
CA VAL A 466 -10.66 -12.41 -15.51
C VAL A 466 -12.17 -12.19 -15.68
N VAL A 467 -12.59 -11.40 -16.67
CA VAL A 467 -14.02 -11.14 -16.92
C VAL A 467 -14.72 -12.41 -17.38
N THR A 468 -14.17 -13.12 -18.37
CA THR A 468 -14.76 -14.37 -18.87
C THR A 468 -14.80 -15.45 -17.78
N GLY A 469 -13.73 -15.59 -16.99
CA GLY A 469 -13.65 -16.54 -15.89
C GLY A 469 -14.67 -16.24 -14.79
N ALA A 470 -14.84 -14.96 -14.40
CA ALA A 470 -15.86 -14.57 -13.44
C ALA A 470 -17.27 -14.96 -13.91
N LEU A 471 -17.59 -14.68 -15.17
CA LEU A 471 -18.92 -14.99 -15.73
C LEU A 471 -19.14 -16.50 -15.91
N ALA A 472 -18.13 -17.23 -16.39
CA ALA A 472 -18.23 -18.66 -16.65
C ALA A 472 -18.25 -19.50 -15.36
N PHE A 473 -17.37 -19.19 -14.41
CA PHE A 473 -17.15 -20.04 -13.23
C PHE A 473 -17.92 -19.58 -11.99
N SER A 474 -18.43 -18.34 -11.92
CA SER A 474 -19.20 -17.88 -10.74
C SER A 474 -20.33 -18.83 -10.37
N ARG A 475 -21.10 -19.29 -11.36
CA ARG A 475 -22.20 -20.24 -11.14
C ARG A 475 -21.72 -21.64 -10.76
N ALA A 476 -20.66 -22.12 -11.41
CA ALA A 476 -20.10 -23.45 -11.15
C ALA A 476 -19.50 -23.53 -9.74
N ILE A 477 -18.72 -22.52 -9.35
CA ILE A 477 -18.12 -22.40 -8.01
C ILE A 477 -19.21 -22.20 -6.96
N ALA A 478 -20.21 -21.34 -7.20
CA ALA A 478 -21.34 -21.20 -6.28
C ALA A 478 -22.09 -22.53 -6.10
N TRP A 479 -22.33 -23.28 -7.18
CA TRP A 479 -22.98 -24.59 -7.09
C TRP A 479 -22.12 -25.60 -6.31
N LEU A 480 -20.81 -25.68 -6.59
CA LEU A 480 -19.85 -26.54 -5.88
C LEU A 480 -19.77 -26.19 -4.40
N LEU A 481 -19.70 -24.91 -4.04
CA LEU A 481 -19.65 -24.47 -2.65
C LEU A 481 -20.99 -24.68 -1.94
N ASN A 482 -22.13 -24.63 -2.62
CA ASN A 482 -23.43 -24.88 -1.99
C ASN A 482 -23.71 -26.37 -1.76
N HIS A 483 -23.28 -27.26 -2.67
CA HIS A 483 -23.61 -28.69 -2.59
C HIS A 483 -22.44 -29.57 -2.06
N TYR A 484 -21.20 -29.16 -2.34
CA TYR A 484 -19.97 -29.89 -2.05
C TYR A 484 -18.92 -29.01 -1.36
N TYR A 485 -19.37 -28.12 -0.46
CA TYR A 485 -18.50 -27.18 0.27
C TYR A 485 -17.25 -27.86 0.82
N ARG A 486 -17.45 -28.93 1.60
CA ARG A 486 -16.39 -29.61 2.32
C ARG A 486 -15.38 -30.26 1.38
N GLN A 487 -15.84 -30.94 0.34
CA GLN A 487 -14.99 -31.61 -0.66
C GLN A 487 -14.19 -30.58 -1.46
N THR A 488 -14.83 -29.48 -1.86
CA THR A 488 -14.22 -28.40 -2.63
C THR A 488 -13.09 -27.75 -1.85
N ILE A 489 -13.35 -27.33 -0.60
CA ILE A 489 -12.32 -26.66 0.19
C ILE A 489 -11.21 -27.65 0.62
N LEU A 490 -11.50 -28.92 0.93
CA LEU A 490 -10.46 -29.91 1.21
C LEU A 490 -9.52 -30.14 0.01
N THR A 491 -10.09 -30.17 -1.21
CA THR A 491 -9.29 -30.28 -2.43
C THR A 491 -8.43 -29.04 -2.62
N VAL A 492 -8.99 -27.85 -2.42
CA VAL A 492 -8.27 -26.58 -2.43
C VAL A 492 -7.11 -26.56 -1.43
N ILE A 493 -7.37 -26.93 -0.16
CA ILE A 493 -6.35 -27.03 0.89
C ILE A 493 -5.22 -27.95 0.42
N GLY A 494 -5.56 -29.09 -0.18
CA GLY A 494 -4.59 -29.99 -0.78
C GLY A 494 -3.76 -29.31 -1.87
N VAL A 495 -4.40 -28.61 -2.82
CA VAL A 495 -3.72 -27.88 -3.91
C VAL A 495 -2.76 -26.83 -3.35
N LEU A 496 -3.19 -26.05 -2.36
CA LEU A 496 -2.35 -25.08 -1.65
C LEU A 496 -1.15 -25.78 -0.98
N GLY A 497 -1.38 -26.92 -0.32
CA GLY A 497 -0.32 -27.72 0.31
C GLY A 497 0.70 -28.27 -0.68
N GLY A 498 0.26 -28.84 -1.81
CA GLY A 498 1.16 -29.35 -2.84
C GLY A 498 1.97 -28.25 -3.53
N SER A 499 1.37 -27.06 -3.67
CA SER A 499 2.04 -25.90 -4.29
C SER A 499 2.98 -25.15 -3.35
N LEU A 500 3.05 -25.49 -2.05
CA LEU A 500 4.08 -24.95 -1.14
C LEU A 500 5.51 -25.24 -1.65
N LEU A 501 5.72 -26.34 -2.39
CA LEU A 501 7.00 -26.65 -3.02
C LEU A 501 7.39 -25.61 -4.09
N ALA A 502 6.40 -25.06 -4.82
CA ALA A 502 6.62 -24.02 -5.82
C ALA A 502 7.11 -22.71 -5.18
N VAL A 503 6.72 -22.44 -3.92
CA VAL A 503 7.09 -21.22 -3.18
C VAL A 503 8.11 -21.45 -2.07
N TRP A 504 8.74 -22.63 -2.03
CA TRP A 504 9.78 -22.91 -1.06
C TRP A 504 10.91 -21.88 -1.18
N PRO A 505 11.33 -21.20 -0.09
CA PRO A 505 12.27 -20.09 -0.16
C PRO A 505 13.68 -20.50 -0.59
N PHE A 506 14.13 -21.68 -0.17
CA PHE A 506 15.50 -22.14 -0.37
C PHE A 506 15.61 -22.98 -1.64
N LYS A 507 15.92 -22.31 -2.75
CA LYS A 507 16.10 -22.93 -4.06
C LYS A 507 17.47 -22.58 -4.62
N ASP A 508 18.15 -23.58 -5.17
CA ASP A 508 19.32 -23.36 -5.99
C ASP A 508 18.85 -22.86 -7.37
N ARG A 509 19.04 -21.56 -7.61
CA ARG A 509 18.54 -20.84 -8.79
C ARG A 509 19.67 -20.68 -9.79
N GLN A 510 19.56 -21.39 -10.90
CA GLN A 510 20.53 -21.30 -11.99
C GLN A 510 20.04 -20.30 -13.03
N TYR A 511 20.82 -19.24 -13.23
CA TYR A 511 20.56 -18.23 -14.25
C TYR A 511 21.50 -18.41 -15.43
N GLU A 512 20.96 -18.33 -16.63
CA GLU A 512 21.72 -18.38 -17.88
C GLU A 512 21.52 -17.08 -18.66
N MET A 513 22.59 -16.58 -19.28
CA MET A 513 22.54 -15.38 -20.12
C MET A 513 22.01 -15.77 -21.51
N VAL A 514 20.75 -15.44 -21.79
CA VAL A 514 20.13 -15.64 -23.11
C VAL A 514 20.08 -14.29 -23.81
N GLY A 515 21.09 -13.99 -24.63
CA GLY A 515 21.32 -12.67 -25.20
C GLY A 515 21.84 -11.69 -24.13
N GLU A 516 21.29 -10.47 -24.07
CA GLU A 516 21.63 -9.47 -23.02
C GLU A 516 20.83 -9.64 -21.72
N LYS A 517 20.04 -10.73 -21.57
CA LYS A 517 19.16 -10.93 -20.41
C LYS A 517 19.55 -12.19 -19.63
N THR A 518 19.78 -12.02 -18.33
CA THR A 518 19.87 -13.12 -17.36
C THR A 518 18.49 -13.75 -17.21
N ARG A 519 18.37 -15.07 -17.42
CA ARG A 519 17.10 -15.81 -17.32
C ARG A 519 17.25 -16.98 -16.38
N LEU A 520 16.24 -17.21 -15.53
CA LEU A 520 16.19 -18.37 -14.64
C LEU A 520 15.90 -19.63 -15.48
N VAL A 521 16.75 -20.65 -15.38
CA VAL A 521 16.65 -21.91 -16.15
C VAL A 521 16.23 -23.08 -15.26
N ALA A 522 16.71 -23.12 -14.02
CA ALA A 522 16.34 -24.14 -13.05
C ALA A 522 16.26 -23.56 -11.63
N ALA A 523 15.38 -24.13 -10.81
CA ALA A 523 15.20 -23.74 -9.41
C ALA A 523 14.94 -24.97 -8.54
N HIS A 524 16.01 -25.66 -8.12
CA HIS A 524 15.90 -26.91 -7.36
C HIS A 524 15.76 -26.63 -5.86
N PRO A 525 14.70 -27.11 -5.18
CA PRO A 525 14.55 -26.91 -3.74
C PRO A 525 15.61 -27.71 -2.97
N TYR A 526 16.19 -27.10 -1.94
CA TYR A 526 17.08 -27.77 -1.00
C TYR A 526 16.68 -27.44 0.45
N VAL A 527 17.13 -28.28 1.39
CA VAL A 527 16.98 -28.02 2.82
C VAL A 527 18.29 -27.44 3.33
N PRO A 528 18.30 -26.22 3.90
CA PRO A 528 19.54 -25.63 4.40
C PRO A 528 20.11 -26.46 5.56
N THR A 529 21.40 -26.80 5.47
CA THR A 529 22.11 -27.54 6.53
C THR A 529 22.86 -26.60 7.47
N ASN A 530 23.21 -25.39 7.03
CA ASN A 530 23.93 -24.38 7.79
C ASN A 530 23.02 -23.22 8.18
N LEU A 531 23.26 -22.63 9.34
CA LEU A 531 22.54 -21.46 9.87
C LEU A 531 23.26 -20.17 9.47
N ASP A 532 23.15 -19.83 8.19
CA ASP A 532 23.69 -18.58 7.64
C ASP A 532 22.63 -17.47 7.64
N TRP A 533 23.05 -16.21 7.45
CA TRP A 533 22.14 -15.05 7.45
C TRP A 533 20.99 -15.16 6.44
N THR A 534 21.21 -15.80 5.30
CA THR A 534 20.18 -16.08 4.28
C THR A 534 19.08 -16.99 4.83
N VAL A 535 19.45 -18.00 5.63
CA VAL A 535 18.49 -18.92 6.25
C VAL A 535 17.73 -18.22 7.35
N ILE A 536 18.43 -17.45 8.19
CA ILE A 536 17.83 -16.68 9.28
C ILE A 536 16.80 -15.68 8.72
N SER A 537 17.17 -14.90 7.70
CA SER A 537 16.28 -13.91 7.10
C SER A 537 15.06 -14.55 6.41
N GLY A 538 15.25 -15.66 5.70
CA GLY A 538 14.16 -16.45 5.12
C GLY A 538 13.19 -16.98 6.18
N VAL A 539 13.70 -17.53 7.29
CA VAL A 539 12.87 -18.03 8.40
C VAL A 539 12.12 -16.88 9.10
N VAL A 540 12.78 -15.76 9.35
CA VAL A 540 12.12 -14.55 9.90
C VAL A 540 11.00 -14.08 8.97
N ALA A 541 11.21 -14.11 7.65
CA ALA A 541 10.19 -13.77 6.68
C ALA A 541 9.00 -14.74 6.71
N ILE A 542 9.23 -16.05 6.84
CA ILE A 542 8.17 -17.05 7.05
C ILE A 542 7.35 -16.69 8.29
N LEU A 543 8.01 -16.44 9.42
CA LEU A 543 7.32 -16.09 10.67
C LEU A 543 6.53 -14.78 10.54
N ALA A 544 7.07 -13.78 9.83
CA ALA A 544 6.37 -12.54 9.53
C ALA A 544 5.10 -12.78 8.68
N GLY A 545 5.19 -13.66 7.67
CA GLY A 545 4.04 -14.07 6.86
C GLY A 545 2.96 -14.76 7.71
N VAL A 546 3.35 -15.71 8.56
CA VAL A 546 2.43 -16.40 9.49
C VAL A 546 1.76 -15.41 10.44
N PHE A 547 2.53 -14.46 10.99
CA PHE A 547 2.02 -13.43 11.89
C PHE A 547 0.99 -12.53 11.19
N LEU A 548 1.29 -12.06 9.97
CA LEU A 548 0.39 -11.22 9.20
C LEU A 548 -0.92 -11.97 8.88
N TYR A 549 -0.85 -13.23 8.45
CA TYR A 549 -2.05 -14.03 8.22
C TYR A 549 -2.91 -14.12 9.49
N ARG A 550 -2.32 -14.48 10.63
CA ARG A 550 -3.06 -14.59 11.90
C ARG A 550 -3.68 -13.27 12.34
N LEU A 551 -3.01 -12.15 12.08
CA LEU A 551 -3.58 -10.82 12.34
C LEU A 551 -4.82 -10.58 11.46
N LEU A 552 -4.74 -10.88 10.16
CA LEU A 552 -5.85 -10.73 9.22
C LEU A 552 -7.03 -11.66 9.56
N ASP A 553 -6.75 -12.92 9.89
CA ASP A 553 -7.76 -13.92 10.27
C ASP A 553 -8.51 -13.51 11.55
N ARG A 554 -7.79 -13.05 12.58
CA ARG A 554 -8.43 -12.51 13.80
C ARG A 554 -9.34 -11.32 13.52
N LEU A 555 -8.93 -10.42 12.63
CA LEU A 555 -9.75 -9.28 12.22
C LEU A 555 -11.01 -9.73 11.47
N ALA A 556 -10.93 -10.81 10.68
CA ALA A 556 -12.08 -11.36 9.96
C ALA A 556 -13.12 -11.95 10.92
N GLN A 557 -12.68 -12.76 11.88
CA GLN A 557 -13.56 -13.44 12.83
C GLN A 557 -14.33 -12.46 13.74
N HIS A 558 -13.71 -11.32 14.10
CA HIS A 558 -14.41 -10.27 14.88
C HIS A 558 -15.55 -9.62 14.09
N THR A 559 -15.40 -9.42 12.79
CA THR A 559 -16.45 -8.84 11.96
C THR A 559 -17.65 -9.79 11.86
N GLU A 560 -17.43 -11.09 11.64
CA GLU A 560 -18.52 -12.07 11.54
C GLU A 560 -19.39 -12.14 12.80
N GLN A 561 -18.80 -12.07 14.00
CA GLN A 561 -19.55 -12.06 15.25
C GLN A 561 -20.44 -10.82 15.41
N THR A 562 -20.03 -9.69 14.83
CA THR A 562 -20.75 -8.41 14.96
C THR A 562 -21.97 -8.35 14.01
N ASP A 563 -21.93 -9.06 12.88
CA ASP A 563 -23.03 -9.14 11.91
C ASP A 563 -24.08 -10.22 12.25
N THR A 564 -23.83 -11.06 13.26
CA THR A 564 -24.75 -12.13 13.72
C THR A 564 -25.58 -11.77 14.96
N VAL A 565 -25.46 -10.54 15.46
CA VAL A 565 -26.27 -9.97 16.57
C VAL A 565 -27.16 -8.88 15.99
#